data_AF-A0A6B3HA43-F1
#
_entry.id   AF-A0A6B3HA43-F1
#
_cell.length_a   1.000
_cell.length_b   1.000
_cell.length_c   1.000
_cell.angle_alpha   90.00
_cell.angle_beta   90.00
_cell.angle_gamma   90.00
#
_symmetry.space_group_name_H-M   'P 1'
#
loop_
_entity.id
_entity.type
_entity.pdbx_description
1 polymer ?
#
loop_
_entity_poly.entity_id
_entity_poly.type
_entity_poly.pdbx_seq_one_letter_code
_entity_poly.pdbx_strand_id
1 'polypeptide(L)' 'RMHYMFNRVGGLKEDVPAGWSGRVRDAVSSVRSRMDVYENLVLGNEIFRGRTRGVGVFSAEAVHAYGVSGPIAR' A
#
# COMPACT_ATOMS: atom_id res chain seq x y z
N ARG A 1 -15.77 -1.41 -10.45
CA ARG A 1 -15.38 -0.41 -11.48
C ARG A 1 -13.90 -0.04 -11.24
N MET A 2 -13.02 -0.22 -12.22
CA MET A 2 -11.56 0.01 -12.03
C MET A 2 -10.94 0.99 -13.05
N HIS A 3 -11.46 1.08 -14.29
CA HIS A 3 -10.86 1.91 -15.34
C HIS A 3 -11.51 3.29 -15.42
N TYR A 4 -10.95 4.27 -14.70
CA TYR A 4 -11.46 5.64 -14.65
C TYR A 4 -10.80 6.61 -15.65
N MET A 5 -9.59 6.28 -16.13
CA MET A 5 -8.82 7.12 -17.08
C MET A 5 -8.76 8.61 -16.66
N PHE A 6 -8.62 8.83 -15.35
CA PHE A 6 -8.75 10.15 -14.72
C PHE A 6 -7.46 10.96 -14.80
N ASN A 7 -6.30 10.32 -14.61
CA ASN A 7 -5.00 10.96 -14.84
C ASN A 7 -4.72 11.02 -16.35
N ARG A 8 -4.27 12.17 -16.84
CA ARG A 8 -3.94 12.44 -18.25
C ARG A 8 -2.59 13.15 -18.34
N VAL A 9 -1.96 13.07 -19.51
CA VAL A 9 -0.79 13.93 -19.78
C VAL A 9 -1.23 15.39 -19.68
N GLY A 10 -0.57 16.16 -18.82
CA GLY A 10 -0.95 17.54 -18.52
C GLY A 10 -1.87 17.72 -17.31
N GLY A 11 -2.31 16.65 -16.62
CA GLY A 11 -3.02 16.78 -15.34
C GLY A 11 -4.18 15.80 -15.17
N LEU A 12 -5.33 16.31 -14.73
CA LEU A 12 -6.54 15.53 -14.45
C LEU A 12 -7.57 15.74 -15.56
N LYS A 13 -8.39 14.70 -15.83
CA LYS A 13 -9.48 14.75 -16.80
C LYS A 13 -10.56 15.78 -16.44
N GLU A 14 -10.84 15.90 -15.15
CA GLU A 14 -11.88 16.77 -14.59
C GLU A 14 -11.52 17.07 -13.12
N ASP A 15 -12.10 18.13 -12.57
CA ASP A 15 -11.93 18.47 -11.16
C ASP A 15 -12.72 17.49 -10.28
N VAL A 16 -12.37 17.41 -8.99
CA VAL A 16 -13.06 16.59 -8.02
C VAL A 16 -14.48 17.11 -7.79
N PRO A 17 -15.51 16.23 -7.71
CA PRO A 17 -16.87 16.68 -7.47
C PRO A 17 -17.02 17.41 -6.12
N ALA A 18 -18.04 18.26 -6.01
CA ALA A 18 -18.38 18.91 -4.75
C ALA A 18 -18.51 17.88 -3.60
N GLY A 19 -17.91 18.21 -2.45
CA GLY A 19 -17.89 17.36 -1.26
C GLY A 19 -16.98 16.13 -1.35
N TRP A 20 -16.26 15.90 -2.45
CA TRP A 20 -15.38 14.73 -2.61
C TRP A 20 -14.30 14.66 -1.53
N SER A 21 -13.62 15.78 -1.22
CA SER A 21 -12.55 15.82 -0.23
C SER A 21 -13.03 15.46 1.19
N GLY A 22 -14.29 15.77 1.53
CA GLY A 22 -14.90 15.35 2.79
C GLY A 22 -15.04 13.83 2.84
N ARG A 23 -15.65 13.23 1.82
CA ARG A 23 -15.81 11.77 1.71
C ARG A 23 -14.47 11.04 1.72
N VAL A 24 -13.43 11.60 1.11
CA VAL A 24 -12.07 11.03 1.15
C VAL A 24 -11.51 11.03 2.56
N ARG A 25 -11.67 12.13 3.32
CA ARG A 25 -11.23 12.18 4.72
C ARG A 25 -11.94 11.13 5.57
N ASP A 26 -13.26 10.98 5.39
CA ASP A 26 -14.03 9.97 6.11
C ASP A 26 -13.57 8.55 5.77
N ALA A 27 -13.33 8.28 4.48
CA ALA A 27 -12.81 6.99 4.02
C ALA A 27 -11.43 6.68 4.60
N VAL A 28 -10.49 7.64 4.55
CA VAL A 28 -9.15 7.49 5.12
C VAL A 28 -9.21 7.26 6.63
N SER A 29 -10.06 8.02 7.34
CA SER A 29 -10.27 7.84 8.78
C SER A 29 -10.77 6.41 9.09
N SER A 30 -11.76 5.92 8.34
CA SER A 30 -12.33 4.58 8.51
C SER A 30 -11.34 3.44 8.23
N VAL A 31 -10.43 3.64 7.28
CA VAL A 31 -9.35 2.67 7.01
C VAL A 31 -8.33 2.71 8.14
N ARG A 32 -7.89 3.90 8.55
CA ARG A 32 -6.90 4.09 9.61
C ARG A 32 -7.37 3.54 10.96
N SER A 33 -8.64 3.74 11.31
CA SER A 33 -9.20 3.25 12.57
C SER A 33 -9.20 1.72 12.70
N ARG A 34 -8.93 0.99 11.61
CA ARG A 34 -8.85 -0.48 11.59
C ARG A 34 -7.41 -0.99 11.50
N MET A 35 -6.41 -0.11 11.43
CA MET A 35 -5.00 -0.53 11.25
C MET A 35 -4.51 -1.41 12.40
N ASP A 36 -4.85 -1.07 13.65
CA ASP A 36 -4.48 -1.85 14.83
C ASP A 36 -5.01 -3.30 14.76
N VAL A 37 -6.18 -3.51 14.13
CA VAL A 37 -6.74 -4.85 13.95
C VAL A 37 -5.85 -5.69 13.02
N TYR A 38 -5.41 -5.11 11.91
CA TYR A 38 -4.53 -5.80 10.96
C TYR A 38 -3.13 -6.01 11.54
N GLU A 39 -2.62 -5.04 12.30
CA GLU A 39 -1.35 -5.16 13.01
C GLU A 39 -1.38 -6.34 14.01
N ASN A 40 -2.41 -6.42 14.85
CA ASN A 40 -2.56 -7.53 15.79
C ASN A 40 -2.72 -8.88 15.07
N LEU A 41 -3.48 -8.91 13.97
CA LEU A 41 -3.72 -10.16 13.23
C LEU A 41 -2.46 -10.69 12.52
N VAL A 42 -1.59 -9.79 12.04
CA VAL A 42 -0.46 -10.14 11.16
C VAL A 42 0.89 -9.98 11.87
N LEU A 43 1.18 -8.78 12.38
CA LEU A 43 2.49 -8.45 12.95
C LEU A 43 2.68 -9.04 14.35
N GLY A 44 1.60 -9.09 15.14
CA GLY A 44 1.56 -9.70 16.48
C GLY A 44 1.42 -11.22 16.48
N ASN A 45 1.16 -11.84 15.32
CA ASN A 45 0.88 -13.26 15.23
C ASN A 45 2.18 -14.09 15.05
N GLU A 46 2.53 -14.86 16.07
CA GLU A 46 3.75 -15.69 16.07
C GLU A 46 3.74 -16.77 14.97
N ILE A 47 2.58 -17.34 14.63
CA ILE A 47 2.47 -18.33 13.55
C ILE A 47 2.80 -17.66 12.21
N PHE A 48 2.27 -16.45 11.98
CA PHE A 48 2.56 -15.70 10.76
C PHE A 48 4.05 -15.35 10.66
N ARG A 49 4.65 -14.88 11.75
CA ARG A 49 6.09 -14.58 11.83
C ARG A 49 6.95 -15.81 11.60
N GLY A 50 6.62 -16.94 12.25
CA GLY A 50 7.33 -18.20 12.09
C GLY A 50 7.29 -18.74 10.65
N ARG A 51 6.22 -18.44 9.91
CA ARG A 51 6.05 -18.85 8.50
C ARG A 51 6.74 -17.94 7.48
N THR A 52 7.13 -16.72 7.86
CA THR A 52 7.60 -15.71 6.91
C THR A 52 9.02 -15.24 7.18
N ARG A 53 9.50 -15.34 8.42
CA ARG A 53 10.86 -14.92 8.78
C ARG A 53 11.91 -15.81 8.07
N GLY A 54 12.86 -15.17 7.39
CA GLY A 54 13.93 -15.87 6.68
C GLY A 54 13.52 -16.43 5.31
N VAL A 55 12.30 -16.18 4.86
CA VAL A 55 11.82 -16.58 3.53
C VAL A 55 12.08 -15.44 2.53
N GLY A 56 12.63 -15.78 1.35
CA GLY A 56 12.83 -14.80 0.27
C GLY A 56 13.85 -13.71 0.61
N VAL A 57 14.88 -14.04 1.40
CA VAL A 57 15.93 -13.08 1.79
C VAL A 57 16.72 -12.65 0.56
N PHE A 58 16.79 -11.34 0.35
CA PHE A 58 17.57 -10.72 -0.72
C PHE A 58 18.77 -9.98 -0.15
N SER A 59 19.93 -10.13 -0.80
CA SER A 59 21.07 -9.24 -0.55
C SER A 59 20.88 -7.92 -1.30
N ALA A 60 21.50 -6.85 -0.80
CA ALA A 60 21.51 -5.56 -1.51
C ALA A 60 22.11 -5.69 -2.92
N GLU A 61 23.15 -6.52 -3.07
CA GLU A 61 23.75 -6.82 -4.37
C GLU A 61 22.73 -7.44 -5.34
N ALA A 62 21.94 -8.43 -4.88
CA ALA A 62 20.91 -9.06 -5.69
C ALA A 62 19.79 -8.08 -6.05
N VAL A 63 19.38 -7.21 -5.11
CA VAL A 63 18.39 -6.14 -5.38
C VAL A 63 18.84 -5.27 -6.55
N HIS A 64 20.10 -4.83 -6.54
CA HIS A 64 20.66 -4.00 -7.62
C HIS A 64 20.85 -4.77 -8.92
N ALA A 65 21.43 -5.97 -8.86
CA ALA A 65 21.71 -6.80 -10.03
C ALA A 65 20.44 -7.14 -10.82
N TYR A 66 19.32 -7.35 -10.13
CA TYR A 66 18.04 -7.70 -10.76
C TYR A 66 17.08 -6.50 -10.95
N GLY A 67 17.49 -5.28 -10.61
CA GLY A 67 16.65 -4.09 -10.75
C GLY A 67 15.37 -4.14 -9.90
N VAL A 68 15.44 -4.77 -8.72
CA VAL A 68 14.31 -4.86 -7.79
C VAL A 68 13.97 -3.46 -7.25
N SER A 69 12.68 -3.15 -7.13
CA SER A 69 12.19 -1.83 -6.69
C SER A 69 10.99 -1.95 -5.73
N GLY A 70 10.54 -0.80 -5.18
CA GLY A 70 9.38 -0.76 -4.30
C GLY A 70 9.66 -1.37 -2.92
N PRO A 71 8.67 -2.02 -2.27
CA PRO A 71 8.81 -2.53 -0.90
C PRO A 71 9.96 -3.51 -0.66
N ILE A 72 10.34 -4.27 -1.68
CA ILE A 72 11.41 -5.28 -1.59
C ILE A 72 12.79 -4.62 -1.58
N ALA A 73 12.92 -3.41 -2.14
CA ALA A 73 14.18 -2.68 -2.23
C ALA A 73 14.37 -1.60 -1.14
N ARG A 74 13.48 -1.53 -0.14
CA ARG A 74 13.54 -0.55 0.97
C ARG A 74 14.32 -1.06 2.18
#